data_AF-A0A353DZJ8-F1
#
_entry.id   AF-A0A353DZJ8-F1
#
_cell.length_a   1.000
_cell.length_b   1.000
_cell.length_c   1.000
_cell.angle_alpha   90.00
_cell.angle_beta   90.00
_cell.angle_gamma   90.00
#
_symmetry.space_group_name_H-M   'P 1'
#
loop_
_entity.id
_entity.type
_entity.pdbx_description
1 polymer ?
#
loop_
_entity_poly.entity_id
_entity_poly.type
_entity_poly.pdbx_seq_one_letter_code
_entity_poly.pdbx_strand_id
1 'polypeptide(L)'
;SSHLFAMDRHRGEPLWTYTGGAIINSTITIGGEEIFFLESRNPEAISASTGRLTPETLTDLRLVCLDLKNGQRSWERVHDFSACQFMTYMTYSNDTLVVAGADKQKHYHTFAFSTRSVPNEQPDQPANAIGAGSLLWEESHEAGKNHHSGHLQHPVVIGDTYYSDQRAFSLRDGKLLRTDLPERRGCGTMSAALNSIFYRHYYHGQWDLQTNQRTQFEGLRSGCWLGMIPAGGLLLAPEASAGCSCENAIQTSVGYVPKHLDPISFLPPTQKL
;
A
#
# COMPACT_ATOMS: atom_id res chain seq x y z
N SER A 1 -14.97 -8.28 -4.28
CA SER A 1 -16.04 -8.80 -3.41
C SER A 1 -17.37 -8.11 -3.72
N SER A 2 -18.53 -8.66 -3.34
CA SER A 2 -19.84 -7.99 -3.52
C SER A 2 -20.40 -7.38 -2.22
N HIS A 3 -19.76 -7.66 -1.09
CA HIS A 3 -20.17 -7.22 0.24
C HIS A 3 -18.95 -6.79 1.04
N LEU A 4 -19.15 -5.84 1.95
CA LEU A 4 -18.23 -5.50 3.04
C LEU A 4 -19.05 -5.50 4.34
N PHE A 5 -18.52 -5.98 5.45
CA PHE A 5 -19.28 -6.11 6.69
C PHE A 5 -18.38 -5.95 7.91
N ALA A 6 -18.99 -5.60 9.04
CA ALA A 6 -18.35 -5.62 10.35
C ALA A 6 -19.05 -6.61 11.28
N MET A 7 -18.25 -7.23 12.15
CA MET A 7 -18.71 -8.20 13.14
C MET A 7 -18.26 -7.76 14.53
N ASP A 8 -19.08 -8.02 15.54
CA ASP A 8 -18.64 -7.93 16.93
C ASP A 8 -17.57 -9.00 17.20
N ARG A 9 -16.37 -8.58 17.60
CA ARG A 9 -15.22 -9.48 17.79
C ARG A 9 -15.39 -10.50 18.92
N HIS A 10 -16.31 -10.27 19.86
CA HIS A 10 -16.53 -11.12 21.02
C HIS A 10 -17.74 -12.02 20.85
N ARG A 11 -18.81 -11.49 20.24
CA ARG A 11 -20.08 -12.20 20.05
C ARG A 11 -20.17 -12.90 18.69
N GLY A 12 -19.42 -12.44 17.70
CA GLY A 12 -19.50 -12.94 16.33
C GLY A 12 -20.78 -12.52 15.60
N GLU A 13 -21.48 -11.49 16.09
CA GLU A 13 -22.72 -10.98 15.50
C GLU A 13 -22.45 -9.88 14.48
N PRO A 14 -23.20 -9.81 13.36
CA PRO A 14 -23.04 -8.75 12.38
C PRO A 14 -23.46 -7.39 12.98
N LEU A 15 -22.60 -6.39 12.82
CA LEU A 15 -22.88 -5.00 13.22
C LEU A 15 -23.54 -4.23 12.07
N TRP A 16 -22.99 -4.38 10.87
CA TRP A 16 -23.52 -3.81 9.64
C TRP A 16 -22.98 -4.56 8.42
N THR A 17 -23.71 -4.47 7.32
CA THR A 17 -23.32 -5.00 6.01
C THR A 17 -23.56 -3.93 4.96
N TYR A 18 -22.53 -3.65 4.18
CA TYR A 18 -22.57 -2.80 2.99
C TYR A 18 -22.72 -3.65 1.73
N THR A 19 -23.62 -3.21 0.85
CA THR A 19 -23.78 -3.69 -0.51
C THR A 19 -23.86 -2.50 -1.46
N GLY A 20 -23.28 -2.65 -2.64
CA GLY A 20 -23.32 -1.59 -3.65
C GLY A 20 -22.89 -2.07 -5.02
N GLY A 21 -21.75 -2.76 -5.09
CA GLY A 21 -21.19 -3.22 -6.35
C GLY A 21 -20.00 -4.15 -6.18
N ALA A 22 -19.23 -4.31 -7.26
CA ALA A 22 -18.06 -5.16 -7.26
C ALA A 22 -16.83 -4.42 -6.71
N ILE A 23 -16.49 -4.67 -5.45
CA ILE A 23 -15.39 -4.05 -4.72
C ILE A 23 -14.04 -4.62 -5.19
N ILE A 24 -13.08 -3.72 -5.46
CA ILE A 24 -11.67 -4.06 -5.74
C ILE A 24 -10.95 -4.26 -4.40
N ASN A 25 -10.77 -5.52 -3.99
CA ASN A 25 -10.32 -5.86 -2.63
C ASN A 25 -8.95 -5.27 -2.24
N SER A 26 -8.02 -5.14 -3.19
CA SER A 26 -6.69 -4.55 -2.95
C SER A 26 -6.71 -3.06 -2.65
N THR A 27 -7.88 -2.43 -2.76
CA THR A 27 -8.10 -1.02 -2.43
C THR A 27 -8.85 -0.84 -1.11
N ILE A 28 -9.25 -1.90 -0.40
CA ILE A 28 -9.90 -1.73 0.91
C ILE A 28 -8.88 -1.17 1.90
N THR A 29 -9.09 0.06 2.34
CA THR A 29 -8.20 0.79 3.24
C THR A 29 -9.01 1.35 4.41
N ILE A 30 -8.52 1.19 5.64
CA ILE A 30 -9.11 1.79 6.83
C ILE A 30 -8.16 2.88 7.32
N GLY A 31 -8.71 4.05 7.62
CA GLY A 31 -7.96 5.21 8.08
C GLY A 31 -8.84 6.14 8.91
N GLY A 32 -8.38 6.57 10.08
CA GLY A 32 -9.24 7.30 11.02
C GLY A 32 -10.45 6.46 11.44
N GLU A 33 -11.65 7.03 11.31
CA GLU A 33 -12.93 6.34 11.54
C GLU A 33 -13.65 6.01 10.21
N GLU A 34 -12.90 5.89 9.12
CA GLU A 34 -13.43 5.72 7.76
C GLU A 34 -12.87 4.45 7.09
N ILE A 35 -13.66 3.91 6.16
CA ILE A 35 -13.25 2.83 5.25
C ILE A 35 -13.36 3.33 3.81
N PHE A 36 -12.27 3.16 3.05
CA PHE A 36 -12.18 3.54 1.65
C PHE A 36 -12.05 2.30 0.76
N PHE A 37 -12.66 2.32 -0.41
CA PHE A 37 -12.43 1.33 -1.46
C PHE A 37 -12.86 1.84 -2.84
N LEU A 38 -12.31 1.25 -3.89
CA LEU A 38 -12.87 1.33 -5.23
C LEU A 38 -13.90 0.22 -5.42
N GLU A 39 -15.01 0.56 -6.05
CA GLU A 39 -16.03 -0.40 -6.47
C GLU A 39 -16.53 -0.10 -7.89
N SER A 40 -16.79 -1.15 -8.65
CA SER A 40 -17.43 -1.06 -9.96
C SER A 40 -18.94 -1.19 -9.82
N ARG A 41 -19.66 -0.29 -10.48
CA ARG A 41 -21.12 -0.33 -10.65
C ARG A 41 -21.56 -1.00 -11.96
N ASN A 42 -20.62 -1.52 -12.75
CA ASN A 42 -20.93 -2.28 -13.96
C ASN A 42 -21.73 -3.56 -13.62
N PRO A 43 -22.95 -3.75 -14.18
CA PRO A 43 -23.73 -4.96 -13.97
C PRO A 43 -22.99 -6.26 -14.29
N GLU A 44 -22.10 -6.27 -15.28
CA GLU A 44 -21.28 -7.43 -15.63
C GLU A 44 -20.29 -7.77 -14.51
N ALA A 45 -19.62 -6.76 -13.93
CA ALA A 45 -18.72 -6.95 -12.80
C ALA A 45 -19.46 -7.42 -11.54
N ILE A 46 -20.68 -6.91 -11.31
CA ILE A 46 -21.52 -7.26 -10.15
C ILE A 46 -22.04 -8.70 -10.24
N SER A 47 -22.45 -9.13 -11.43
CA SER A 47 -23.02 -10.46 -11.68
C SER A 47 -21.98 -11.54 -11.98
N ALA A 48 -20.70 -11.17 -12.05
CA ALA A 48 -19.61 -12.12 -12.27
C ALA A 48 -19.62 -13.25 -11.23
N SER A 49 -19.53 -14.49 -11.71
CA SER A 49 -19.51 -15.69 -10.86
C SER A 49 -18.25 -15.82 -10.02
N THR A 50 -17.19 -15.08 -10.36
CA THR A 50 -15.93 -15.06 -9.63
C THR A 50 -15.48 -13.63 -9.39
N GLY A 51 -14.68 -13.42 -8.33
CA GLY A 51 -14.04 -12.12 -8.08
C GLY A 51 -12.85 -11.81 -9.01
N ARG A 52 -12.55 -12.66 -10.00
CA ARG A 52 -11.48 -12.43 -10.99
C ARG A 52 -12.03 -11.59 -12.14
N LEU A 53 -12.08 -10.29 -11.91
CA LEU A 53 -12.58 -9.31 -12.87
C LEU A 53 -11.45 -8.84 -13.79
N THR A 54 -11.80 -8.54 -15.04
CA THR A 54 -10.84 -7.97 -16.01
C THR A 54 -10.96 -6.45 -16.04
N PRO A 55 -9.90 -5.72 -16.46
CA PRO A 55 -9.98 -4.27 -16.60
C PRO A 55 -11.13 -3.79 -17.49
N GLU A 56 -11.49 -4.56 -18.51
CA GLU A 56 -12.57 -4.24 -19.44
C GLU A 56 -13.96 -4.29 -18.78
N THR A 57 -14.12 -5.09 -17.73
CA THR A 57 -15.37 -5.20 -16.95
C THR A 57 -15.39 -4.27 -15.73
N LEU A 58 -14.23 -3.84 -15.22
CA LEU A 58 -14.07 -2.91 -14.10
C LEU A 58 -14.30 -1.44 -14.53
N THR A 59 -15.51 -1.13 -14.98
CA THR A 59 -15.95 0.22 -15.38
C THR A 59 -16.97 0.80 -14.40
N ASP A 60 -17.35 2.07 -14.56
CA ASP A 60 -18.18 2.82 -13.59
C ASP A 60 -17.62 2.70 -12.16
N LEU A 61 -16.32 3.02 -12.04
CA LEU A 61 -15.59 2.95 -10.78
C LEU A 61 -15.95 4.15 -9.89
N ARG A 62 -16.25 3.84 -8.63
CA ARG A 62 -16.52 4.81 -7.57
C ARG A 62 -15.47 4.66 -6.49
N LEU A 63 -14.88 5.79 -6.09
CA LEU A 63 -14.15 5.88 -4.84
C LEU A 63 -15.17 6.14 -3.73
N VAL A 64 -15.30 5.19 -2.81
CA VAL A 64 -16.29 5.23 -1.73
C VAL A 64 -15.62 5.44 -0.39
N CYS A 65 -16.25 6.25 0.45
CA CYS A 65 -15.97 6.30 1.87
C CYS A 65 -17.19 5.86 2.68
N LEU A 66 -16.99 4.92 3.60
CA LEU A 66 -17.95 4.53 4.62
C LEU A 66 -17.49 4.99 6.00
N ASP A 67 -18.44 5.33 6.86
CA ASP A 67 -18.23 5.41 8.30
C ASP A 67 -17.95 4.00 8.85
N LEU A 68 -16.83 3.82 9.56
CA LEU A 68 -16.39 2.53 10.09
C LEU A 68 -17.35 1.95 11.13
N LYS A 69 -18.03 2.82 11.89
CA LYS A 69 -18.88 2.40 13.02
C LYS A 69 -20.21 1.84 12.54
N ASN A 70 -20.80 2.40 11.50
CA ASN A 70 -22.16 2.04 11.07
C ASN A 70 -22.25 1.55 9.61
N GLY A 71 -21.16 1.62 8.83
CA GLY A 71 -21.12 1.17 7.44
C GLY A 71 -21.89 2.05 6.46
N GLN A 72 -22.40 3.20 6.89
CA GLN A 72 -23.10 4.15 6.03
C GLN A 72 -22.10 4.91 5.16
N ARG A 73 -22.50 5.20 3.93
CA ARG A 73 -21.69 5.95 2.99
C ARG A 73 -21.63 7.42 3.38
N SER A 74 -20.44 7.88 3.78
CA SER A 74 -20.16 9.29 4.08
C SER A 74 -20.09 10.13 2.80
N TRP A 75 -19.39 9.61 1.79
CA TRP A 75 -19.29 10.23 0.47
C TRP A 75 -18.84 9.23 -0.59
N GLU A 76 -19.03 9.59 -1.87
CA GLU A 76 -18.45 8.89 -3.01
C GLU A 76 -17.96 9.88 -4.08
N ARG A 77 -17.00 9.47 -4.89
CA ARG A 77 -16.47 10.25 -6.01
C ARG A 77 -16.31 9.39 -7.24
N VAL A 78 -16.56 10.00 -8.40
CA VAL A 78 -16.22 9.44 -9.71
C VAL A 78 -14.87 10.00 -10.11
N HIS A 79 -13.95 9.13 -10.51
CA HIS A 79 -12.68 9.50 -11.11
C HIS A 79 -12.28 8.42 -12.12
N ASP A 80 -11.50 8.79 -13.13
CA ASP A 80 -11.06 7.85 -14.16
C ASP A 80 -9.85 7.06 -13.68
N PHE A 81 -10.08 5.81 -13.28
CA PHE A 81 -9.02 4.86 -12.93
C PHE A 81 -8.74 3.84 -14.04
N SER A 82 -9.20 4.09 -15.29
CA SER A 82 -9.07 3.13 -16.40
C SER A 82 -7.62 2.77 -16.76
N ALA A 83 -6.67 3.64 -16.42
CA ALA A 83 -5.25 3.41 -16.57
C ALA A 83 -4.67 2.42 -15.51
N CYS A 84 -5.38 2.17 -14.41
CA CYS A 84 -5.00 1.17 -13.42
C CYS A 84 -5.46 -0.23 -13.87
N GLN A 85 -4.74 -0.80 -14.84
CA GLN A 85 -5.12 -2.05 -15.52
C GLN A 85 -4.51 -3.31 -14.90
N PHE A 86 -3.47 -3.16 -14.08
CA PHE A 86 -2.86 -4.24 -13.31
C PHE A 86 -3.30 -4.18 -11.84
N MET A 87 -2.37 -4.32 -10.89
CA MET A 87 -2.71 -4.25 -9.47
C MET A 87 -2.98 -2.80 -9.07
N THR A 88 -4.21 -2.53 -8.62
CA THR A 88 -4.61 -1.24 -8.04
C THR A 88 -4.58 -1.33 -6.54
N TYR A 89 -3.78 -0.49 -5.89
CA TYR A 89 -3.71 -0.38 -4.44
C TYR A 89 -4.27 0.93 -3.96
N MET A 90 -4.66 0.94 -2.70
CA MET A 90 -4.98 2.16 -1.99
C MET A 90 -4.25 2.19 -0.65
N THR A 91 -3.69 3.36 -0.33
CA THR A 91 -3.01 3.62 0.93
C THR A 91 -3.51 4.92 1.53
N TYR A 92 -3.55 5.00 2.86
CA TYR A 92 -4.01 6.18 3.59
C TYR A 92 -2.95 6.61 4.60
N SER A 93 -2.70 7.92 4.67
CA SER A 93 -1.93 8.56 5.74
C SER A 93 -2.25 10.06 5.76
N ASN A 94 -2.23 10.69 6.93
CA ASN A 94 -2.35 12.15 7.08
C ASN A 94 -3.49 12.79 6.26
N ASP A 95 -4.70 12.25 6.41
CA ASP A 95 -5.91 12.67 5.69
C ASP A 95 -5.78 12.65 4.16
N THR A 96 -4.86 11.84 3.64
CA THR A 96 -4.57 11.69 2.22
C THR A 96 -4.71 10.23 1.83
N LEU A 97 -5.56 9.98 0.86
CA LEU A 97 -5.79 8.69 0.27
C LEU A 97 -5.10 8.63 -1.08
N VAL A 98 -4.24 7.64 -1.31
CA VAL A 98 -3.51 7.50 -2.57
C VAL A 98 -3.94 6.20 -3.24
N VAL A 99 -4.52 6.31 -4.43
CA VAL A 99 -4.80 5.20 -5.34
C VAL A 99 -3.64 5.08 -6.32
N ALA A 100 -3.07 3.90 -6.45
CA ALA A 100 -1.94 3.66 -7.34
C ALA A 100 -2.14 2.37 -8.14
N GLY A 101 -1.82 2.41 -9.42
CA GLY A 101 -1.85 1.26 -10.31
C GLY A 101 -0.89 1.43 -11.48
N ALA A 102 -0.91 0.46 -12.40
CA ALA A 102 -0.12 0.53 -13.62
C ALA A 102 -0.91 0.03 -14.83
N ASP A 103 -0.57 0.55 -16.01
CA ASP A 103 -1.18 0.18 -17.29
C ASP A 103 -0.42 -0.96 -18.01
N LYS A 104 -1.00 -1.47 -19.10
CA LYS A 104 -0.39 -2.51 -19.96
C LYS A 104 0.93 -2.06 -20.61
N GLN A 105 1.16 -0.75 -20.73
CA GLN A 105 2.39 -0.14 -21.24
C GLN A 105 3.46 -0.01 -20.14
N LYS A 106 3.16 -0.42 -18.90
CA LYS A 106 4.01 -0.33 -17.71
C LYS A 106 4.29 1.12 -17.30
N HIS A 107 3.30 1.99 -17.45
CA HIS A 107 3.29 3.26 -16.77
C HIS A 107 2.61 3.12 -15.40
N TYR A 108 3.18 3.75 -14.39
CA TYR A 108 2.55 3.94 -13.10
C TYR A 108 1.61 5.13 -13.15
N HIS A 109 0.48 5.01 -12.47
CA HIS A 109 -0.52 6.05 -12.29
C HIS A 109 -0.80 6.18 -10.80
N THR A 110 -0.71 7.40 -10.29
CA THR A 110 -0.96 7.72 -8.88
C THR A 110 -1.95 8.87 -8.78
N PHE A 111 -2.95 8.73 -7.92
CA PHE A 111 -3.99 9.72 -7.67
C PHE A 111 -4.14 9.91 -6.17
N ALA A 112 -3.95 11.13 -5.68
CA ALA A 112 -4.13 11.45 -4.28
C ALA A 112 -5.40 12.25 -4.04
N PHE A 113 -6.15 11.91 -3.01
CA PHE A 113 -7.41 12.53 -2.62
C PHE A 113 -7.36 12.97 -1.17
N SER A 114 -7.98 14.11 -0.85
CA SER A 114 -8.19 14.54 0.53
C SER A 114 -9.33 13.73 1.14
N THR A 115 -9.16 13.16 2.33
CA THR A 115 -10.30 12.52 3.04
C THR A 115 -11.09 13.51 3.88
N ARG A 116 -10.50 14.66 4.22
CA ARG A 116 -11.16 15.73 4.99
C ARG A 116 -11.58 16.89 4.11
N SER A 117 -12.60 17.61 4.57
CA SER A 117 -12.91 18.94 4.05
C SER A 117 -11.98 19.97 4.69
N VAL A 118 -11.37 20.83 3.89
CA VAL A 118 -10.60 22.00 4.34
C VAL A 118 -11.40 23.25 4.00
N PRO A 119 -11.86 24.04 5.01
CA PRO A 119 -12.57 25.28 4.79
C PRO A 119 -11.73 26.29 4.01
N ASN A 120 -12.37 27.21 3.31
CA ASN A 120 -11.66 28.33 2.70
C ASN A 120 -11.15 29.27 3.81
N GLU A 121 -9.84 29.28 4.06
CA GLU A 121 -9.22 30.15 5.08
C GLU A 121 -9.26 31.64 4.70
N GLN A 122 -9.53 31.96 3.42
CA GLN A 122 -9.65 33.34 2.92
C GLN A 122 -10.88 33.51 1.99
N PRO A 123 -12.03 33.94 2.53
CA PRO A 123 -13.28 34.10 1.77
C PRO A 123 -13.20 35.01 0.54
N ASP A 124 -12.25 35.95 0.53
CA ASP A 124 -12.10 36.99 -0.51
C ASP A 124 -11.24 36.55 -1.71
N GLN A 125 -10.69 35.33 -1.70
CA GLN A 125 -9.99 34.70 -2.82
C GLN A 125 -10.85 33.57 -3.43
N PRO A 126 -10.69 33.24 -4.73
CA PRO A 126 -11.42 32.13 -5.34
C PRO A 126 -11.29 30.86 -4.49
N ALA A 127 -12.41 30.14 -4.34
CA ALA A 127 -12.61 29.12 -3.32
C ALA A 127 -11.51 28.05 -3.29
N ASN A 128 -10.64 28.10 -2.29
CA ASN A 128 -9.70 27.02 -1.96
C ASN A 128 -10.31 25.96 -1.04
N ALA A 129 -11.65 25.91 -0.94
CA ALA A 129 -12.33 24.88 -0.15
C ALA A 129 -12.15 23.52 -0.84
N ILE A 130 -11.45 22.61 -0.16
CA ILE A 130 -11.26 21.24 -0.62
C ILE A 130 -12.32 20.42 0.09
N GLY A 131 -13.23 19.78 -0.64
CA GLY A 131 -14.18 18.84 -0.05
C GLY A 131 -13.52 17.50 0.26
N ALA A 132 -14.08 16.74 1.20
CA ALA A 132 -13.73 15.33 1.35
C ALA A 132 -13.86 14.60 0.00
N GLY A 133 -12.93 13.71 -0.34
CA GLY A 133 -12.83 13.01 -1.61
C GLY A 133 -12.35 13.87 -2.80
N SER A 134 -11.99 15.14 -2.61
CA SER A 134 -11.44 15.95 -3.70
C SER A 134 -10.05 15.46 -4.11
N LEU A 135 -9.79 15.37 -5.41
CA LEU A 135 -8.45 15.11 -5.97
C LEU A 135 -7.50 16.24 -5.54
N LEU A 136 -6.34 15.87 -5.02
CA LEU A 136 -5.25 16.77 -4.65
C LEU A 136 -4.22 16.88 -5.76
N TRP A 137 -3.77 15.74 -6.28
CA TRP A 137 -2.80 15.66 -7.36
C TRP A 137 -2.89 14.29 -8.04
N GLU A 138 -2.42 14.25 -9.28
CA GLU A 138 -2.23 13.04 -10.05
C GLU A 138 -0.88 13.08 -10.76
N GLU A 139 -0.25 11.92 -10.91
CA GLU A 139 1.02 11.79 -11.61
C GLU A 139 1.06 10.47 -12.37
N SER A 140 1.76 10.47 -13.50
CA SER A 140 2.01 9.27 -14.28
C SER A 140 3.41 9.26 -14.88
N HIS A 141 4.05 8.09 -14.88
CA HIS A 141 5.40 7.92 -15.40
C HIS A 141 5.67 6.51 -15.88
N GLU A 142 6.63 6.35 -16.78
CA GLU A 142 7.16 5.05 -17.16
C GLU A 142 7.81 4.35 -15.95
N ALA A 143 7.48 3.08 -15.72
CA ALA A 143 8.05 2.30 -14.62
C ALA A 143 9.58 2.21 -14.74
N GLY A 144 10.28 2.70 -13.72
CA GLY A 144 11.72 2.52 -13.57
C GLY A 144 12.11 1.05 -13.41
N LYS A 145 11.17 0.18 -13.01
CA LYS A 145 11.34 -1.27 -13.04
C LYS A 145 10.28 -1.93 -13.92
N ASN A 146 10.66 -2.26 -15.15
CA ASN A 146 9.74 -2.86 -16.13
C ASN A 146 9.84 -4.39 -16.26
N HIS A 147 10.61 -5.06 -15.39
CA HIS A 147 10.81 -6.51 -15.37
C HIS A 147 10.35 -7.15 -14.04
N HIS A 148 10.15 -8.47 -14.03
CA HIS A 148 9.88 -9.27 -12.81
C HIS A 148 8.77 -8.69 -11.92
N SER A 149 7.62 -8.36 -12.52
CA SER A 149 6.46 -7.78 -11.82
C SER A 149 6.74 -6.43 -11.15
N GLY A 150 7.70 -5.66 -11.68
CA GLY A 150 8.00 -4.32 -11.21
C GLY A 150 6.75 -3.46 -11.08
N HIS A 151 5.93 -3.40 -12.13
CA HIS A 151 4.64 -2.71 -12.24
C HIS A 151 3.51 -3.21 -11.33
N LEU A 152 3.73 -4.23 -10.48
CA LEU A 152 2.71 -4.78 -9.57
C LEU A 152 2.92 -4.40 -8.11
N GLN A 153 3.86 -3.50 -7.85
CA GLN A 153 4.31 -3.24 -6.48
C GLN A 153 3.37 -2.36 -5.69
N HIS A 154 3.28 -2.69 -4.40
CA HIS A 154 2.55 -1.90 -3.43
C HIS A 154 3.40 -0.70 -3.00
N PRO A 155 2.86 0.53 -3.00
CA PRO A 155 3.57 1.70 -2.50
C PRO A 155 3.76 1.63 -0.98
N VAL A 156 4.69 2.41 -0.43
CA VAL A 156 4.85 2.57 1.02
C VAL A 156 4.80 4.05 1.38
N VAL A 157 4.23 4.38 2.53
CA VAL A 157 4.15 5.75 3.04
C VAL A 157 4.86 5.82 4.39
N ILE A 158 5.70 6.82 4.57
CA ILE A 158 6.42 7.09 5.83
C ILE A 158 6.29 8.59 6.12
N GLY A 159 5.56 8.93 7.18
CA GLY A 159 5.20 10.32 7.46
C GLY A 159 4.47 10.95 6.26
N ASP A 160 5.01 12.06 5.75
CA ASP A 160 4.49 12.79 4.59
C ASP A 160 5.17 12.39 3.26
N THR A 161 5.88 11.27 3.20
CA THR A 161 6.51 10.80 1.96
C THR A 161 5.86 9.53 1.44
N TYR A 162 5.41 9.57 0.19
CA TYR A 162 4.89 8.44 -0.58
C TYR A 162 5.97 7.89 -1.50
N TYR A 163 6.28 6.61 -1.39
CA TYR A 163 7.25 5.91 -2.22
C TYR A 163 6.53 4.92 -3.13
N SER A 164 6.76 5.04 -4.43
CA SER A 164 6.19 4.13 -5.44
C SER A 164 7.17 3.95 -6.58
N ASP A 165 7.23 2.73 -7.11
CA ASP A 165 8.20 2.33 -8.14
C ASP A 165 9.66 2.68 -7.76
N GLN A 166 10.29 3.62 -8.49
CA GLN A 166 11.63 4.16 -8.23
C GLN A 166 11.59 5.66 -7.87
N ARG A 167 10.45 6.14 -7.37
CA ARG A 167 10.25 7.55 -7.02
C ARG A 167 9.73 7.72 -5.60
N ALA A 168 9.98 8.90 -5.04
CA ALA A 168 9.33 9.37 -3.82
C ALA A 168 8.71 10.74 -4.08
N PHE A 169 7.53 10.95 -3.51
CA PHE A 169 6.75 12.17 -3.64
C PHE A 169 6.32 12.65 -2.25
N SER A 170 6.14 13.96 -2.11
CA SER A 170 5.42 14.53 -0.99
C SER A 170 3.97 14.06 -1.08
N LEU A 171 3.48 13.47 0.01
CA LEU A 171 2.20 12.76 0.05
C LEU A 171 1.03 13.68 -0.33
N ARG A 172 1.03 14.92 0.18
CA ARG A 172 -0.14 15.80 0.09
C ARG A 172 -0.21 16.62 -1.19
N ASP A 173 0.92 17.02 -1.75
CA ASP A 173 0.98 17.94 -2.91
C ASP A 173 1.61 17.31 -4.18
N GLY A 174 2.09 16.07 -4.11
CA GLY A 174 2.61 15.33 -5.25
C GLY A 174 3.99 15.81 -5.72
N LYS A 175 4.66 16.69 -4.97
CA LYS A 175 5.99 17.16 -5.34
C LYS A 175 6.97 15.98 -5.38
N LEU A 176 7.62 15.76 -6.52
CA LEU A 176 8.69 14.78 -6.65
C LEU A 176 9.86 15.14 -5.71
N LEU A 177 10.18 14.22 -4.80
CA LEU A 177 11.25 14.38 -3.82
C LEU A 177 12.51 13.62 -4.22
N ARG A 178 12.35 12.41 -4.76
CA ARG A 178 13.47 11.53 -5.10
C ARG A 178 13.19 10.67 -6.32
N THR A 179 14.25 10.38 -7.08
CA THR A 179 14.29 9.42 -8.20
C THR A 179 15.42 8.41 -8.06
N ASP A 180 16.16 8.48 -6.95
CA ASP A 180 17.35 7.69 -6.68
C ASP A 180 17.09 6.55 -5.69
N LEU A 181 15.88 5.99 -5.68
CA LEU A 181 15.55 4.85 -4.82
C LEU A 181 16.52 3.67 -5.10
N PRO A 182 16.73 2.76 -4.13
CA PRO A 182 17.58 1.59 -4.37
C PRO A 182 17.15 0.78 -5.60
N GLU A 183 18.12 0.24 -6.34
CA GLU A 183 17.82 -0.77 -7.37
C GLU A 183 17.20 -2.00 -6.69
N ARG A 184 16.16 -2.55 -7.32
CA ARG A 184 15.40 -3.68 -6.76
C ARG A 184 15.26 -4.80 -7.78
N ARG A 185 15.82 -5.96 -7.48
CA ARG A 185 15.79 -7.13 -8.36
C ARG A 185 14.70 -8.13 -8.00
N GLY A 186 14.17 -8.77 -9.05
CA GLY A 186 13.11 -9.78 -9.04
C GLY A 186 11.78 -9.37 -8.37
N CYS A 187 10.94 -10.36 -8.12
CA CYS A 187 9.60 -10.21 -7.54
C CYS A 187 9.69 -9.91 -6.03
N GLY A 188 9.08 -8.84 -5.54
CA GLY A 188 9.07 -8.53 -4.10
C GLY A 188 8.68 -7.08 -3.89
N THR A 189 7.72 -6.86 -2.99
CA THR A 189 7.27 -5.50 -2.66
C THR A 189 8.16 -4.88 -1.58
N MET A 190 8.21 -3.55 -1.54
CA MET A 190 8.85 -2.85 -0.44
C MET A 190 7.98 -2.96 0.81
N SER A 191 8.62 -2.94 1.97
CA SER A 191 7.99 -2.68 3.25
C SER A 191 8.78 -1.62 3.99
N ALA A 192 8.19 -0.99 5.00
CA ALA A 192 8.78 0.16 5.63
C ALA A 192 8.55 0.19 7.15
N ALA A 193 9.54 0.72 7.85
CA ALA A 193 9.45 1.22 9.22
C ALA A 193 9.77 2.72 9.22
N LEU A 194 9.69 3.36 10.39
CA LEU A 194 9.87 4.82 10.52
C LEU A 194 11.14 5.37 9.85
N ASN A 195 12.27 4.66 9.98
CA ASN A 195 13.58 5.13 9.49
C ASN A 195 14.18 4.22 8.41
N SER A 196 13.45 3.24 7.89
CA SER A 196 14.02 2.26 6.95
C SER A 196 13.00 1.68 5.99
N ILE A 197 13.44 1.46 4.75
CA ILE A 197 12.72 0.69 3.74
C ILE A 197 13.44 -0.64 3.53
N PHE A 198 12.68 -1.73 3.53
CA PHE A 198 13.18 -3.07 3.25
C PHE A 198 12.70 -3.51 1.88
N TYR A 199 13.59 -4.11 1.11
CA TYR A 199 13.31 -4.43 -0.29
C TYR A 199 14.12 -5.62 -0.76
N ARG A 200 13.58 -6.29 -1.79
CA ARG A 200 14.28 -7.40 -2.42
C ARG A 200 15.32 -6.88 -3.42
N HIS A 201 16.53 -7.42 -3.31
CA HIS A 201 17.55 -7.28 -4.34
C HIS A 201 18.17 -8.66 -4.66
N TYR A 202 19.49 -8.81 -4.57
CA TYR A 202 20.13 -10.12 -4.62
C TYR A 202 19.82 -10.88 -3.34
N TYR A 203 19.86 -10.16 -2.21
CA TYR A 203 19.46 -10.63 -0.90
C TYR A 203 18.40 -9.72 -0.26
N HIS A 204 18.12 -9.90 1.03
CA HIS A 204 17.34 -8.93 1.81
C HIS A 204 18.07 -7.60 1.85
N GLY A 205 17.44 -6.54 1.35
CA GLY A 205 17.96 -5.18 1.35
C GLY A 205 17.31 -4.34 2.44
N GLN A 206 18.12 -3.49 3.08
CA GLN A 206 17.67 -2.39 3.92
C GLN A 206 18.22 -1.09 3.35
N TRP A 207 17.36 -0.08 3.31
CA TRP A 207 17.73 1.30 3.05
C TRP A 207 17.39 2.13 4.28
N ASP A 208 18.44 2.62 4.94
CA ASP A 208 18.34 3.56 6.05
C ASP A 208 18.09 4.96 5.49
N LEU A 209 16.97 5.56 5.89
CA LEU A 209 16.53 6.86 5.38
C LEU A 209 17.26 8.04 6.02
N GLN A 210 17.83 7.86 7.21
CA GLN A 210 18.56 8.92 7.92
C GLN A 210 19.98 9.07 7.37
N THR A 211 20.68 7.95 7.19
CA THR A 211 22.06 7.94 6.70
C THR A 211 22.16 7.80 5.17
N ASN A 212 21.02 7.52 4.51
CA ASN A 212 20.94 7.15 3.10
C ASN A 212 21.72 5.87 2.75
N GLN A 213 22.14 5.08 3.75
CA GLN A 213 22.92 3.86 3.56
C GLN A 213 22.04 2.72 3.05
N ARG A 214 22.59 1.91 2.14
CA ARG A 214 21.96 0.69 1.61
C ARG A 214 22.80 -0.50 2.00
N THR A 215 22.18 -1.52 2.58
CA THR A 215 22.85 -2.72 3.07
C THR A 215 22.09 -3.96 2.62
N GLN A 216 22.81 -5.05 2.37
CA GLN A 216 22.22 -6.35 2.11
C GLN A 216 22.61 -7.35 3.19
N PHE A 217 21.65 -8.18 3.61
CA PHE A 217 21.88 -9.32 4.50
C PHE A 217 22.08 -10.56 3.62
N GLU A 218 23.34 -10.86 3.34
CA GLU A 218 23.74 -11.83 2.32
C GLU A 218 23.32 -13.28 2.64
N GLY A 219 23.12 -14.08 1.59
CA GLY A 219 22.75 -15.49 1.67
C GLY A 219 21.25 -15.75 1.86
N LEU A 220 20.43 -14.72 2.05
CA LEU A 220 18.99 -14.80 2.30
C LEU A 220 18.18 -14.17 1.16
N ARG A 221 17.13 -14.86 0.73
CA ARG A 221 16.20 -14.36 -0.30
C ARG A 221 14.80 -14.17 0.26
N SER A 222 14.21 -13.01 -0.03
CA SER A 222 12.81 -12.75 0.27
C SER A 222 11.89 -13.34 -0.81
N GLY A 223 10.64 -13.57 -0.42
CA GLY A 223 9.60 -14.08 -1.32
C GLY A 223 9.21 -13.10 -2.42
N CYS A 224 8.37 -13.60 -3.35
CA CYS A 224 7.92 -12.83 -4.51
C CYS A 224 6.93 -11.69 -4.20
N TRP A 225 6.51 -11.56 -2.94
CA TRP A 225 5.55 -10.56 -2.49
C TRP A 225 6.06 -9.83 -1.23
N LEU A 226 5.20 -9.64 -0.22
CA LEU A 226 5.57 -9.14 1.09
C LEU A 226 6.33 -10.23 1.86
N GLY A 227 7.67 -10.16 1.82
CA GLY A 227 8.57 -11.16 2.43
C GLY A 227 9.46 -10.63 3.55
N MET A 228 9.41 -9.33 3.83
CA MET A 228 10.14 -8.69 4.92
C MET A 228 9.15 -7.80 5.65
N ILE A 229 8.88 -8.09 6.92
CA ILE A 229 7.77 -7.53 7.68
C ILE A 229 8.33 -6.80 8.90
N PRO A 230 8.44 -5.47 8.87
CA PRO A 230 8.80 -4.69 10.04
C PRO A 230 7.61 -4.64 11.02
N ALA A 231 7.79 -5.16 12.23
CA ALA A 231 6.75 -5.18 13.25
C ALA A 231 7.36 -5.20 14.67
N GLY A 232 6.82 -4.39 15.59
CA GLY A 232 7.23 -4.41 16.99
C GLY A 232 8.71 -4.12 17.25
N GLY A 233 9.37 -3.34 16.37
CA GLY A 233 10.80 -3.05 16.47
C GLY A 233 11.72 -4.13 15.88
N LEU A 234 11.15 -5.17 15.26
CA LEU A 234 11.88 -6.25 14.58
C LEU A 234 11.65 -6.19 13.07
N LEU A 235 12.54 -6.82 12.31
CA LEU A 235 12.28 -7.20 10.91
C LEU A 235 12.11 -8.72 10.84
N LEU A 236 10.91 -9.18 10.52
CA LEU A 236 10.60 -10.60 10.39
C LEU A 236 10.59 -10.98 8.92
N ALA A 237 11.34 -12.03 8.55
CA ALA A 237 11.42 -12.50 7.19
C ALA A 237 11.22 -14.03 7.16
N PRO A 238 10.04 -14.53 6.74
CA PRO A 238 9.84 -15.96 6.57
C PRO A 238 10.74 -16.52 5.48
N GLU A 239 11.10 -17.79 5.61
CA GLU A 239 11.83 -18.55 4.59
C GLU A 239 11.06 -18.49 3.25
N ALA A 240 11.76 -18.13 2.16
CA ALA A 240 11.16 -18.02 0.83
C ALA A 240 12.14 -18.36 -0.31
N SER A 241 13.12 -19.19 0.01
CA SER A 241 14.24 -19.56 -0.85
C SER A 241 14.35 -21.07 -1.11
N ALA A 242 13.51 -21.88 -0.47
CA ALA A 242 13.39 -23.31 -0.75
C ALA A 242 13.16 -23.55 -2.26
N GLY A 243 13.99 -24.42 -2.86
CA GLY A 243 13.96 -24.71 -4.29
C GLY A 243 14.59 -23.66 -5.20
N CYS A 244 15.26 -22.64 -4.66
CA CYS A 244 16.01 -21.67 -5.45
C CYS A 244 17.33 -22.29 -5.96
N SER A 245 17.68 -22.01 -7.22
CA SER A 245 18.98 -22.38 -7.82
C SER A 245 20.08 -21.31 -7.67
N CYS A 246 19.80 -20.21 -6.95
CA CYS A 246 20.73 -19.09 -6.78
C CYS A 246 21.53 -19.24 -5.47
N GLU A 247 22.49 -18.34 -5.24
CA GLU A 247 23.39 -18.26 -4.07
C GLU A 247 22.70 -17.90 -2.73
N ASN A 248 21.48 -18.39 -2.49
CA ASN A 248 20.73 -18.17 -1.25
C ASN A 248 20.90 -19.39 -0.34
N ALA A 249 22.11 -19.57 0.19
CA ALA A 249 22.48 -20.75 0.97
C ALA A 249 21.74 -20.84 2.32
N ILE A 250 21.19 -19.72 2.82
CA ILE A 250 20.51 -19.67 4.11
C ILE A 250 19.01 -19.84 3.88
N GLN A 251 18.52 -21.07 4.07
CA GLN A 251 17.10 -21.43 3.92
C GLN A 251 16.42 -21.51 5.28
N THR A 252 16.25 -20.38 5.95
CA THR A 252 15.54 -20.31 7.24
C THR A 252 14.73 -19.04 7.37
N SER A 253 13.78 -19.04 8.30
CA SER A 253 13.09 -17.81 8.71
C SER A 253 13.99 -17.02 9.66
N VAL A 254 14.07 -15.70 9.48
CA VAL A 254 14.98 -14.83 10.24
C VAL A 254 14.19 -13.69 10.89
N GLY A 255 14.52 -13.40 12.15
CA GLY A 255 14.12 -12.16 12.83
C GLY A 255 15.36 -11.30 13.07
N TYR A 256 15.40 -10.10 12.49
CA TYR A 256 16.47 -9.14 12.76
C TYR A 256 16.06 -8.24 13.91
N VAL A 257 17.00 -8.07 14.85
CA VAL A 257 16.87 -7.20 16.02
C VAL A 257 17.81 -6.01 15.85
N PRO A 258 17.38 -4.77 16.15
CA PRO A 258 18.28 -3.62 16.22
C PRO A 258 19.48 -3.87 17.14
N LYS A 259 20.70 -3.54 16.68
CA LYS A 259 21.94 -3.80 17.45
C LYS A 259 21.98 -3.19 18.86
N HIS A 260 21.26 -2.09 19.09
CA HIS A 260 21.22 -1.41 20.38
C HIS A 260 20.21 -2.03 21.37
N LEU A 261 19.34 -2.93 20.90
CA LEU A 261 18.51 -3.74 21.77
C LEU A 261 19.33 -4.97 22.19
N ASP A 262 19.56 -5.09 23.50
CA ASP A 262 20.24 -6.23 24.08
C ASP A 262 19.46 -7.53 23.75
N PRO A 263 20.05 -8.53 23.07
CA PRO A 263 19.39 -9.81 22.80
C PRO A 263 18.84 -10.49 24.05
N ILE A 264 19.44 -10.23 25.23
CA ILE A 264 18.99 -10.74 26.54
C ILE A 264 17.61 -10.17 26.92
N SER A 265 17.25 -8.99 26.41
CA SER A 265 15.96 -8.36 26.71
C SER A 265 14.75 -9.18 26.25
N PHE A 266 14.93 -10.03 25.23
CA PHE A 266 13.91 -10.94 24.68
C PHE A 266 13.89 -12.33 25.33
N LEU A 267 14.85 -12.65 26.21
CA LEU A 267 14.83 -13.93 26.93
C LEU A 267 13.65 -13.96 27.92
N PRO A 268 12.97 -15.11 28.07
CA PRO A 268 11.98 -15.26 29.14
C PRO A 268 12.64 -15.00 30.51
N PRO A 269 11.89 -14.58 31.54
CA PRO A 269 12.45 -14.24 32.86
C PRO A 269 13.36 -15.31 33.46
N THR A 270 13.14 -16.57 33.10
CA THR A 270 13.91 -17.74 33.53
C THR A 270 15.31 -17.85 32.92
N GLN A 271 15.65 -17.03 31.94
CA GLN A 271 16.93 -17.06 31.22
C GLN A 271 17.70 -15.72 31.28
N LYS A 272 17.20 -14.73 32.04
CA LYS A 272 17.93 -13.50 32.34
C LYS A 272 18.80 -13.76 33.59
N LEU A 273 20.05 -14.17 33.37
CA LEU A 273 21.10 -14.26 34.41
C LEU A 273 21.81 -12.93 34.56
#